data_AF-A0A0B7K0T7-F1
#
_entry.id   AF-A0A0B7K0T7-F1
#
_cell.length_a   1.000
_cell.length_b   1.000
_cell.length_c   1.000
_cell.angle_alpha   90.00
_cell.angle_beta   90.00
_cell.angle_gamma   90.00
#
_symmetry.space_group_name_H-M   'P 1'
#
loop_
_entity.id
_entity.type
_entity.pdbx_description
1 polymer ?
#
loop_
_entity_poly.entity_id
_entity_poly.type
_entity_poly.pdbx_seq_one_letter_code
_entity_poly.pdbx_strand_id
1 'polypeptide(L)'
;MLPTSPVSRDVSGNPFAGRKLTINHSYGKKLEATFDAFVEAGDELNARKTRTVQTTGTFYWISNIASLSALDEAISVARAEQNQGGVPQVVGLVLYNLPDRDCSAGESAGELSGRDGLRRYKEEYVNAWAVRLARASDLTFAVVVEPDAIGNMVTNQGIPLCASAKPIQEEGIAYAISKLQLPNVNLYLDASHGGWLGWADNLPLAAAQFKEIITLSGNTTKVRGFSTNVSNYNPFQATVRENYTEWNPSWDEDHYTSSLAPFLEAQGLPARFITDQSRVHLPGARAEWGEWCNVSPSGLGRPQATDTGNEYVDSLVWVKPPGESDGQCGLEGAPPAGVWFNEYVKMLVENAHEDVVPAESLERTTKSWWPQY
;
A
#
# COMPACT_ATOMS: atom_id res chain seq x y z
N MET A 1 23.52 -32.80 -12.80
CA MET A 1 22.13 -32.71 -13.27
C MET A 1 21.89 -31.27 -13.65
N LEU A 2 21.59 -30.99 -14.92
CA LEU A 2 21.24 -29.65 -15.38
C LEU A 2 19.92 -29.24 -14.71
N PRO A 3 19.73 -27.98 -14.27
CA PRO A 3 18.46 -27.55 -13.72
C PRO A 3 17.40 -27.69 -14.82
N THR A 4 16.32 -28.39 -14.46
CA THR A 4 15.12 -28.54 -15.24
C THR A 4 14.59 -27.19 -15.69
N SER A 5 14.09 -27.13 -16.93
CA SER A 5 13.44 -25.97 -17.55
C SER A 5 12.55 -25.20 -16.56
N PRO A 6 12.48 -23.86 -16.65
CA PRO A 6 11.64 -23.07 -15.76
C PRO A 6 10.19 -23.54 -15.92
N VAL A 7 9.59 -23.98 -14.82
CA VAL A 7 8.14 -24.23 -14.74
C VAL A 7 7.44 -22.98 -15.26
N SER A 8 6.57 -23.11 -16.25
CA SER A 8 5.79 -21.97 -16.74
C SER A 8 5.00 -21.39 -15.57
N ARG A 9 5.34 -20.18 -15.15
CA ARG A 9 4.65 -19.49 -14.05
C ARG A 9 3.22 -19.23 -14.50
N ASP A 10 2.25 -19.80 -13.79
CA ASP A 10 0.86 -19.38 -13.94
C ASP A 10 0.75 -17.95 -13.38
N VAL A 11 0.59 -16.99 -14.29
CA VAL A 11 0.46 -15.56 -14.01
C VAL A 11 -1.00 -15.10 -13.95
N SER A 12 -1.96 -16.03 -14.05
CA SER A 12 -3.40 -15.72 -14.06
C SER A 12 -4.06 -15.79 -12.68
N GLY A 13 -3.48 -16.59 -11.75
CA GLY A 13 -3.95 -16.73 -10.37
C GLY A 13 -3.70 -15.50 -9.48
N ASN A 14 -4.20 -15.54 -8.25
CA ASN A 14 -3.93 -14.54 -7.22
C ASN A 14 -2.39 -14.45 -6.95
N PRO A 15 -1.75 -13.27 -7.10
CA PRO A 15 -0.30 -13.16 -6.94
C PRO A 15 0.17 -13.43 -5.51
N PHE A 16 -0.70 -13.28 -4.51
CA PHE A 16 -0.40 -13.53 -3.10
C PHE A 16 -0.61 -14.98 -2.66
N ALA A 17 -1.38 -15.78 -3.43
CA ALA A 17 -1.67 -17.16 -3.06
C ALA A 17 -0.39 -18.00 -2.95
N GLY A 18 -0.15 -18.56 -1.77
CA GLY A 18 1.05 -19.36 -1.47
C GLY A 18 2.36 -18.56 -1.43
N ARG A 19 2.28 -17.22 -1.37
CA ARG A 19 3.45 -16.33 -1.30
C ARG A 19 3.40 -15.46 -0.06
N LYS A 20 4.58 -15.15 0.47
CA LYS A 20 4.74 -14.15 1.54
C LYS A 20 5.06 -12.80 0.94
N LEU A 21 4.46 -11.76 1.50
CA LEU A 21 4.83 -10.38 1.25
C LEU A 21 6.24 -10.16 1.80
N THR A 22 7.13 -9.66 0.95
CA THR A 22 8.54 -9.43 1.30
C THR A 22 8.65 -8.48 2.48
N ILE A 23 9.59 -8.76 3.38
CA ILE A 23 9.84 -7.94 4.56
C ILE A 23 10.56 -6.66 4.16
N ASN A 24 10.10 -5.53 4.69
CA ASN A 24 10.79 -4.26 4.52
C ASN A 24 11.83 -4.08 5.62
N HIS A 25 13.08 -4.47 5.36
CA HIS A 25 14.17 -4.40 6.33
C HIS A 25 14.46 -2.97 6.83
N SER A 26 14.32 -1.96 5.97
CA SER A 26 14.49 -0.55 6.37
C SER A 26 13.43 -0.12 7.40
N TYR A 27 12.19 -0.61 7.25
CA TYR A 27 11.13 -0.44 8.22
C TYR A 27 11.39 -1.25 9.51
N GLY A 28 11.74 -2.53 9.36
CA GLY A 28 12.10 -3.42 10.47
C GLY A 28 13.18 -2.84 11.39
N LYS A 29 14.16 -2.13 10.81
CA LYS A 29 15.20 -1.44 11.58
C LYS A 29 14.66 -0.30 12.46
N LYS A 30 13.66 0.46 11.99
CA LYS A 30 13.09 1.58 12.76
C LYS A 30 12.37 1.09 14.03
N LEU A 31 11.78 -0.11 13.95
CA LEU A 31 11.10 -0.77 15.08
C LEU A 31 12.03 -1.17 16.24
N GLU A 32 13.36 -1.15 16.06
CA GLU A 32 14.27 -1.39 17.20
C GLU A 32 14.07 -0.34 18.30
N ALA A 33 13.82 0.92 17.95
CA ALA A 33 13.54 1.95 18.95
C ALA A 33 12.26 1.66 19.76
N THR A 34 11.25 1.05 19.12
CA THR A 34 10.01 0.66 19.79
C THR A 34 10.22 -0.59 20.65
N PHE A 35 10.97 -1.57 20.14
CA PHE A 35 11.33 -2.77 20.88
C PHE A 35 12.10 -2.41 22.15
N ASP A 36 13.14 -1.58 22.04
CA ASP A 36 13.98 -1.16 23.16
C ASP A 36 13.14 -0.42 24.22
N ALA A 37 12.21 0.45 23.79
CA ALA A 37 11.30 1.14 24.70
C ALA A 37 10.39 0.19 25.50
N PHE A 38 9.87 -0.87 24.88
CA PHE A 38 9.08 -1.88 25.59
C PHE A 38 9.95 -2.73 26.53
N VAL A 39 11.16 -3.09 26.12
CA VAL A 39 12.11 -3.83 26.99
C VAL A 39 12.51 -3.00 28.21
N GLU A 40 12.83 -1.72 28.04
CA GLU A 40 13.16 -0.81 29.13
C GLU A 40 11.99 -0.66 30.12
N ALA A 41 10.75 -0.65 29.61
CA ALA A 41 9.54 -0.61 30.43
C ALA A 41 9.20 -1.96 31.10
N GLY A 42 9.91 -3.05 30.79
CA GLY A 42 9.59 -4.40 31.27
C GLY A 42 8.35 -5.03 30.62
N ASP A 43 7.89 -4.49 29.49
CA ASP A 43 6.73 -4.99 28.73
C ASP A 43 7.17 -6.02 27.68
N GLU A 44 7.42 -7.24 28.16
CA GLU A 44 7.87 -8.34 27.31
C GLU A 44 6.84 -8.73 26.24
N LEU A 45 5.54 -8.56 26.52
CA LEU A 45 4.48 -8.92 25.58
C LEU A 45 4.58 -8.05 24.32
N ASN A 46 4.59 -6.73 24.50
CA ASN A 46 4.62 -5.80 23.38
C ASN A 46 6.01 -5.71 22.72
N ALA A 47 7.10 -5.96 23.47
CA ALA A 47 8.41 -6.19 22.87
C ALA A 47 8.40 -7.39 21.91
N ARG A 48 7.79 -8.53 22.29
CA ARG A 48 7.69 -9.71 21.42
C ARG A 48 6.72 -9.52 20.25
N LYS A 49 5.62 -8.77 20.43
CA LYS A 49 4.81 -8.32 19.27
C LYS A 49 5.64 -7.47 18.32
N THR A 50 6.46 -6.55 18.83
CA THR A 50 7.34 -5.71 18.00
C THR A 50 8.33 -6.57 17.19
N ARG A 51 8.89 -7.63 17.77
CA ARG A 51 9.71 -8.61 17.04
C ARG A 51 8.95 -9.31 15.91
N THR A 52 7.68 -9.64 16.11
CA THR A 52 6.81 -10.16 15.03
C THR A 52 6.67 -9.14 13.91
N VAL A 53 6.30 -7.89 14.24
CA VAL A 53 6.09 -6.79 13.29
C VAL A 53 7.33 -6.54 12.44
N GLN A 54 8.53 -6.64 13.03
CA GLN A 54 9.78 -6.52 12.26
C GLN A 54 9.87 -7.52 11.12
N THR A 55 9.33 -8.73 11.30
CA THR A 55 9.32 -9.81 10.31
C THR A 55 8.03 -9.89 9.48
N THR A 56 7.13 -8.91 9.63
CA THR A 56 5.90 -8.82 8.84
C THR A 56 6.16 -8.07 7.54
N GLY A 57 5.66 -8.60 6.42
CA GLY A 57 5.78 -7.97 5.11
C GLY A 57 5.10 -6.59 5.06
N THR A 58 5.75 -5.63 4.42
CA THR A 58 5.21 -4.26 4.23
C THR A 58 5.72 -3.72 2.90
N PHE A 59 4.94 -2.87 2.23
CA PHE A 59 5.34 -2.32 0.94
C PHE A 59 6.55 -1.38 1.06
N TYR A 60 7.35 -1.32 -0.01
CA TYR A 60 8.42 -0.34 -0.18
C TYR A 60 7.90 0.87 -0.95
N TRP A 61 7.99 2.05 -0.34
CA TRP A 61 7.58 3.32 -0.95
C TRP A 61 8.72 3.95 -1.74
N ILE A 62 8.54 4.10 -3.05
CA ILE A 62 9.52 4.74 -3.91
C ILE A 62 9.04 6.16 -4.21
N SER A 63 9.00 7.02 -3.21
CA SER A 63 8.25 8.29 -3.28
C SER A 63 8.93 9.43 -4.04
N ASN A 64 10.10 9.19 -4.65
CA ASN A 64 10.89 10.14 -5.46
C ASN A 64 11.99 9.43 -6.28
N ILE A 65 12.64 10.13 -7.20
CA ILE A 65 13.74 9.62 -8.04
C ILE A 65 14.94 9.17 -7.19
N ALA A 66 15.28 9.89 -6.12
CA ALA A 66 16.39 9.51 -5.24
C ALA A 66 16.16 8.17 -4.52
N SER A 67 14.90 7.81 -4.27
CA SER A 67 14.49 6.56 -3.61
C SER A 67 14.47 5.34 -4.54
N LEU A 68 14.79 5.47 -5.83
CA LEU A 68 14.84 4.34 -6.78
C LEU A 68 15.76 3.20 -6.34
N SER A 69 16.76 3.48 -5.49
CA SER A 69 17.64 2.45 -4.89
C SER A 69 16.89 1.46 -3.98
N ALA A 70 15.74 1.85 -3.40
CA ALA A 70 14.92 0.96 -2.59
C ALA A 70 14.27 -0.17 -3.42
N LEU A 71 14.13 -0.01 -4.75
CA LEU A 71 13.74 -1.11 -5.64
C LEU A 71 14.81 -2.21 -5.66
N ASP A 72 16.09 -1.80 -5.74
CA ASP A 72 17.21 -2.72 -5.77
C ASP A 72 17.37 -3.44 -4.42
N GLU A 73 17.11 -2.74 -3.31
CA GLU A 73 17.02 -3.34 -1.97
C GLU A 73 15.91 -4.39 -1.89
N ALA A 74 14.68 -4.03 -2.26
CA ALA A 74 13.53 -4.93 -2.20
C ALA A 74 13.74 -6.19 -3.05
N ILE A 75 14.33 -6.05 -4.25
CA ILE A 75 14.69 -7.19 -5.12
C ILE A 75 15.73 -8.09 -4.45
N SER A 76 16.76 -7.50 -3.83
CA SER A 76 17.82 -8.25 -3.15
C SER A 76 17.28 -9.03 -1.95
N VAL A 77 16.48 -8.37 -1.11
CA VAL A 77 15.84 -8.98 0.07
C VAL A 77 14.91 -10.11 -0.34
N ALA A 78 14.01 -9.89 -1.30
CA ALA A 78 13.09 -10.92 -1.77
C ALA A 78 13.81 -12.17 -2.31
N ARG A 79 14.91 -11.99 -3.06
CA ARG A 79 15.73 -13.12 -3.52
C ARG A 79 16.39 -13.87 -2.38
N ALA A 80 16.91 -13.14 -1.39
CA ALA A 80 17.53 -13.75 -0.22
C ALA A 80 16.52 -14.57 0.59
N GLU A 81 15.34 -13.99 0.86
CA GLU A 81 14.23 -14.66 1.55
C GLU A 81 13.71 -15.87 0.78
N GLN A 82 13.52 -15.77 -0.53
CA GLN A 82 13.03 -16.88 -1.35
C GLN A 82 14.02 -18.04 -1.35
N ASN A 83 15.32 -17.76 -1.52
CA ASN A 83 16.35 -18.79 -1.61
C ASN A 83 16.63 -19.46 -0.25
N GLN A 84 16.55 -18.73 0.86
CA GLN A 84 16.94 -19.21 2.18
C GLN A 84 15.75 -19.61 3.06
N GLY A 85 14.61 -18.97 2.90
CA GLY A 85 13.37 -19.25 3.61
C GLY A 85 12.51 -20.34 2.95
N GLY A 86 12.76 -20.66 1.67
CA GLY A 86 12.06 -21.72 0.95
C GLY A 86 10.59 -21.41 0.63
N VAL A 87 10.15 -20.16 0.79
CA VAL A 87 8.79 -19.71 0.47
C VAL A 87 8.85 -18.67 -0.64
N PRO A 88 8.07 -18.82 -1.73
CA PRO A 88 7.99 -17.82 -2.78
C PRO A 88 7.55 -16.45 -2.25
N GLN A 89 8.16 -15.40 -2.79
CA GLN A 89 7.91 -14.03 -2.35
C GLN A 89 7.01 -13.26 -3.33
N VAL A 90 6.23 -12.32 -2.79
CA VAL A 90 5.63 -11.22 -3.54
C VAL A 90 6.19 -9.90 -3.00
N VAL A 91 6.85 -9.15 -3.87
CA VAL A 91 7.46 -7.86 -3.52
C VAL A 91 6.40 -6.77 -3.66
N GLY A 92 5.99 -6.19 -2.53
CA GLY A 92 5.07 -5.06 -2.49
C GLY A 92 5.81 -3.74 -2.70
N LEU A 93 5.41 -2.97 -3.70
CA LEU A 93 6.01 -1.69 -4.06
C LEU A 93 4.94 -0.61 -4.22
N VAL A 94 5.23 0.62 -3.84
CA VAL A 94 4.37 1.78 -4.10
C VAL A 94 5.08 2.72 -5.08
N LEU A 95 4.46 2.90 -6.24
CA LEU A 95 4.84 3.85 -7.27
C LEU A 95 4.11 5.16 -6.99
N TYR A 96 4.82 6.16 -6.47
CA TYR A 96 4.20 7.36 -5.90
C TYR A 96 5.04 8.62 -6.15
N ASN A 97 5.02 9.16 -7.36
CA ASN A 97 5.79 10.36 -7.68
C ASN A 97 5.15 11.21 -8.80
N LEU A 98 3.83 11.16 -8.95
CA LEU A 98 3.14 11.98 -9.95
C LEU A 98 3.50 13.48 -9.85
N PRO A 99 3.53 14.20 -10.99
CA PRO A 99 3.59 15.65 -10.96
C PRO A 99 2.39 16.26 -10.26
N ASP A 100 2.62 17.34 -9.51
CA ASP A 100 1.59 18.05 -8.76
C ASP A 100 0.84 17.12 -7.77
N ARG A 101 1.59 16.17 -7.18
CA ARG A 101 1.11 15.19 -6.18
C ARG A 101 0.40 15.89 -5.03
N ASP A 102 -0.64 15.23 -4.49
CA ASP A 102 -1.48 15.71 -3.39
C ASP A 102 -2.06 17.10 -3.62
N CYS A 103 -2.64 17.28 -4.82
CA CYS A 103 -3.19 18.53 -5.31
C CYS A 103 -4.26 19.18 -4.39
N SER A 104 -4.81 18.44 -3.42
CA SER A 104 -5.82 18.90 -2.46
C SER A 104 -5.30 19.15 -1.04
N ALA A 105 -4.22 18.49 -0.60
CA ALA A 105 -3.82 18.44 0.81
C ALA A 105 -2.41 18.98 1.11
N GLY A 106 -1.51 19.03 0.12
CA GLY A 106 -0.20 19.71 0.21
C GLY A 106 0.88 19.10 1.12
N GLU A 107 0.55 18.28 2.12
CA GLU A 107 1.49 17.72 3.12
C GLU A 107 2.52 16.74 2.54
N SER A 108 2.17 16.00 1.47
CA SER A 108 3.09 15.06 0.80
C SER A 108 3.38 15.49 -0.65
N ALA A 109 3.51 16.80 -0.87
CA ALA A 109 3.88 17.36 -2.18
C ALA A 109 5.14 16.67 -2.76
N GLY A 110 5.02 16.21 -4.01
CA GLY A 110 6.09 15.52 -4.75
C GLY A 110 7.17 16.45 -5.29
N GLU A 111 8.24 15.89 -5.84
CA GLU A 111 9.36 16.67 -6.41
C GLU A 111 9.09 17.17 -7.86
N LEU A 112 8.00 16.71 -8.47
CA LEU A 112 7.67 16.92 -9.88
C LEU A 112 6.45 17.84 -10.01
N SER A 113 6.46 18.73 -11.01
CA SER A 113 5.35 19.65 -11.27
C SER A 113 5.16 19.92 -12.76
N GLY A 114 3.90 20.01 -13.19
CA GLY A 114 3.52 20.39 -14.53
C GLY A 114 4.04 19.45 -15.63
N ARG A 115 4.15 19.98 -16.86
CA ARG A 115 4.52 19.20 -18.05
C ARG A 115 5.99 18.76 -18.06
N ASP A 116 6.91 19.55 -17.51
CA ASP A 116 8.29 19.10 -17.34
C ASP A 116 8.38 17.99 -16.27
N GLY A 117 7.63 18.14 -15.17
CA GLY A 117 7.46 17.08 -14.18
C GLY A 117 6.98 15.78 -14.81
N LEU A 118 6.00 15.84 -15.72
CA LEU A 118 5.53 14.65 -16.45
C LEU A 118 6.62 14.01 -17.31
N ARG A 119 7.42 14.81 -18.03
CA ARG A 119 8.56 14.31 -18.80
C ARG A 119 9.53 13.56 -17.90
N ARG A 120 9.92 14.16 -16.76
CA ARG A 120 10.83 13.55 -15.78
C ARG A 120 10.24 12.30 -15.13
N TYR A 121 8.96 12.32 -14.77
CA TYR A 121 8.23 11.17 -14.24
C TYR A 121 8.31 9.97 -15.20
N LYS A 122 8.14 10.22 -16.50
CA LYS A 122 8.26 9.17 -17.52
C LYS A 122 9.71 8.70 -17.70
N GLU A 123 10.62 9.64 -17.93
CA GLU A 123 11.99 9.38 -18.40
C GLU A 123 12.95 8.93 -17.29
N GLU A 124 12.89 9.58 -16.14
CA GLU A 124 13.83 9.39 -15.02
C GLU A 124 13.29 8.39 -14.00
N TYR A 125 11.96 8.34 -13.82
CA TYR A 125 11.32 7.55 -12.77
C TYR A 125 10.69 6.24 -13.30
N VAL A 126 9.60 6.29 -14.07
CA VAL A 126 8.88 5.08 -14.54
C VAL A 126 9.76 4.17 -15.42
N ASN A 127 10.57 4.73 -16.32
CA ASN A 127 11.48 3.92 -17.12
C ASN A 127 12.50 3.17 -16.25
N ALA A 128 12.96 3.78 -15.16
CA ALA A 128 13.90 3.17 -14.22
C ALA A 128 13.26 2.01 -13.44
N TRP A 129 11.96 2.10 -13.13
CA TRP A 129 11.15 0.99 -12.60
C TRP A 129 11.09 -0.18 -13.59
N ALA A 130 10.66 0.10 -14.83
CA ALA A 130 10.48 -0.94 -15.85
C ALA A 130 11.78 -1.74 -16.09
N VAL A 131 12.93 -1.06 -16.15
CA VAL A 131 14.23 -1.71 -16.32
C VAL A 131 14.57 -2.64 -15.15
N ARG A 132 14.32 -2.22 -13.89
CA ARG A 132 14.66 -3.02 -12.70
C ARG A 132 13.76 -4.23 -12.55
N LEU A 133 12.44 -4.05 -12.69
CA LEU A 133 11.45 -5.13 -12.55
C LEU A 133 11.61 -6.17 -13.66
N ALA A 134 11.96 -5.76 -14.89
CA ALA A 134 12.21 -6.67 -16.00
C ALA A 134 13.45 -7.57 -15.76
N ARG A 135 14.47 -7.06 -15.05
CA ARG A 135 15.68 -7.83 -14.68
C ARG A 135 15.45 -8.80 -13.52
N ALA A 136 14.31 -8.71 -12.85
CA ALA A 136 13.92 -9.55 -11.72
C ALA A 136 12.73 -10.46 -12.07
N SER A 137 12.77 -11.06 -13.25
CA SER A 137 11.71 -11.95 -13.77
C SER A 137 11.47 -13.21 -12.91
N ASP A 138 12.43 -13.56 -12.05
CA ASP A 138 12.35 -14.62 -11.04
C ASP A 138 11.41 -14.27 -9.87
N LEU A 139 11.21 -12.99 -9.57
CA LEU A 139 10.34 -12.49 -8.51
C LEU A 139 8.94 -12.17 -9.03
N THR A 140 7.95 -12.09 -8.14
CA THR A 140 6.62 -11.52 -8.45
C THR A 140 6.44 -10.21 -7.71
N PHE A 141 5.90 -9.21 -8.39
CA PHE A 141 5.68 -7.87 -7.86
C PHE A 141 4.19 -7.57 -7.77
N ALA A 142 3.78 -6.95 -6.66
CA ALA A 142 2.51 -6.26 -6.51
C ALA A 142 2.82 -4.76 -6.39
N VAL A 143 2.35 -3.97 -7.35
CA VAL A 143 2.66 -2.53 -7.41
C VAL A 143 1.38 -1.73 -7.19
N VAL A 144 1.32 -1.00 -6.10
CA VAL A 144 0.32 0.04 -5.87
C VAL A 144 0.71 1.25 -6.71
N VAL A 145 -0.21 1.73 -7.54
CA VAL A 145 0.03 2.83 -8.49
C VAL A 145 -0.67 4.09 -8.01
N GLU A 146 0.15 5.06 -7.60
CA GLU A 146 -0.19 6.45 -7.32
C GLU A 146 -1.36 6.63 -6.35
N PRO A 147 -1.15 6.32 -5.05
CA PRO A 147 -2.10 6.62 -3.98
C PRO A 147 -2.73 8.01 -4.08
N ASP A 148 -4.02 8.11 -3.74
CA ASP A 148 -4.84 9.33 -3.69
C ASP A 148 -5.08 10.07 -5.02
N ALA A 149 -4.33 9.78 -6.08
CA ALA A 149 -4.43 10.50 -7.34
C ALA A 149 -5.85 10.43 -7.93
N ILE A 150 -6.42 9.22 -8.02
CA ILE A 150 -7.72 9.01 -8.66
C ILE A 150 -8.87 9.51 -7.79
N GLY A 151 -8.76 9.40 -6.46
CA GLY A 151 -9.70 10.04 -5.52
C GLY A 151 -9.84 11.54 -5.78
N ASN A 152 -8.70 12.22 -5.93
CA ASN A 152 -8.67 13.65 -6.29
C ASN A 152 -9.26 13.95 -7.69
N MET A 153 -9.02 13.07 -8.67
CA MET A 153 -9.59 13.21 -10.02
C MET A 153 -11.11 13.13 -10.06
N VAL A 154 -11.71 12.37 -9.13
CA VAL A 154 -13.15 12.17 -9.03
C VAL A 154 -13.81 13.29 -8.22
N THR A 155 -13.31 13.61 -7.03
CA THR A 155 -14.07 14.46 -6.08
C THR A 155 -13.55 15.89 -5.97
N ASN A 156 -12.29 16.15 -6.30
CA ASN A 156 -11.62 17.41 -5.95
C ASN A 156 -11.39 18.34 -7.15
N GLN A 157 -12.17 18.17 -8.22
CA GLN A 157 -12.07 19.00 -9.44
C GLN A 157 -12.51 20.46 -9.24
N GLY A 158 -13.10 20.80 -8.10
CA GLY A 158 -13.33 22.19 -7.69
C GLY A 158 -12.06 22.91 -7.21
N ILE A 159 -10.98 22.18 -6.90
CA ILE A 159 -9.69 22.75 -6.49
C ILE A 159 -8.88 23.07 -7.75
N PRO A 160 -8.46 24.33 -7.99
CA PRO A 160 -7.80 24.73 -9.24
C PRO A 160 -6.54 23.92 -9.57
N LEU A 161 -5.75 23.55 -8.56
CA LEU A 161 -4.57 22.72 -8.73
C LEU A 161 -4.93 21.29 -9.19
N CYS A 162 -5.95 20.67 -8.60
CA CYS A 162 -6.40 19.35 -9.02
C CYS A 162 -6.99 19.36 -10.43
N ALA A 163 -7.76 20.40 -10.78
CA ALA A 163 -8.32 20.55 -12.12
C ALA A 163 -7.23 20.69 -13.20
N SER A 164 -6.16 21.45 -12.93
CA SER A 164 -5.05 21.62 -13.87
C SER A 164 -4.13 20.39 -13.92
N ALA A 165 -3.95 19.68 -12.80
CA ALA A 165 -3.11 18.50 -12.69
C ALA A 165 -3.75 17.25 -13.32
N LYS A 166 -5.09 17.10 -13.27
CA LYS A 166 -5.81 15.91 -13.75
C LYS A 166 -5.31 15.36 -15.11
N PRO A 167 -5.31 16.13 -16.22
CA PRO A 167 -4.87 15.60 -17.51
C PRO A 167 -3.38 15.23 -17.56
N ILE A 168 -2.55 15.84 -16.72
CA ILE A 168 -1.11 15.50 -16.60
C ILE A 168 -0.96 14.18 -15.84
N GLN A 169 -1.72 14.03 -14.76
CA GLN A 169 -1.69 12.86 -13.90
C GLN A 169 -2.30 11.63 -14.58
N GLU A 170 -3.41 11.77 -15.30
CA GLU A 170 -3.99 10.70 -16.12
C GLU A 170 -2.96 10.17 -17.14
N GLU A 171 -2.26 11.07 -17.84
CA GLU A 171 -1.22 10.71 -18.79
C GLU A 171 -0.01 10.04 -18.11
N GLY A 172 0.33 10.46 -16.88
CA GLY A 172 1.37 9.84 -16.06
C GLY A 172 1.01 8.41 -15.66
N ILE A 173 -0.16 8.20 -15.05
CA ILE A 173 -0.64 6.88 -14.63
C ILE A 173 -0.77 5.96 -15.85
N ALA A 174 -1.34 6.44 -16.95
CA ALA A 174 -1.45 5.68 -18.18
C ALA A 174 -0.07 5.25 -18.73
N TYR A 175 0.93 6.13 -18.66
CA TYR A 175 2.29 5.77 -19.05
C TYR A 175 2.88 4.69 -18.14
N ALA A 176 2.73 4.81 -16.82
CA ALA A 176 3.19 3.80 -15.85
C ALA A 176 2.58 2.43 -16.14
N ILE A 177 1.26 2.37 -16.36
CA ILE A 177 0.56 1.15 -16.75
C ILE A 177 1.16 0.56 -18.03
N SER A 178 1.33 1.38 -19.08
CA SER A 178 1.86 0.92 -20.37
C SER A 178 3.29 0.35 -20.29
N LYS A 179 4.13 0.93 -19.43
CA LYS A 179 5.54 0.54 -19.28
C LYS A 179 5.76 -0.68 -18.41
N LEU A 180 4.83 -0.97 -17.50
CA LEU A 180 4.95 -2.04 -16.51
C LEU A 180 4.17 -3.31 -16.90
N GLN A 181 3.88 -3.49 -18.19
CA GLN A 181 3.28 -4.72 -18.75
C GLN A 181 4.31 -5.87 -18.80
N LEU A 182 4.77 -6.31 -17.63
CA LEU A 182 5.72 -7.40 -17.46
C LEU A 182 5.00 -8.65 -16.89
N PRO A 183 5.33 -9.88 -17.31
CA PRO A 183 4.61 -11.08 -16.88
C PRO A 183 4.60 -11.32 -15.36
N ASN A 184 5.58 -10.75 -14.66
CA ASN A 184 5.77 -10.91 -13.22
C ASN A 184 5.29 -9.69 -12.40
N VAL A 185 4.66 -8.69 -13.02
CA VAL A 185 4.21 -7.47 -12.38
C VAL A 185 2.68 -7.41 -12.36
N ASN A 186 2.12 -7.23 -11.17
CA ASN A 186 0.69 -7.10 -10.93
C ASN A 186 0.40 -5.67 -10.46
N LEU A 187 -0.26 -4.89 -11.32
CA LEU A 187 -0.58 -3.50 -11.03
C LEU A 187 -1.93 -3.40 -10.31
N TYR A 188 -1.94 -2.70 -9.19
CA TYR A 188 -3.13 -2.31 -8.44
C TYR A 188 -3.22 -0.78 -8.46
N LEU A 189 -4.18 -0.23 -9.19
CA LEU A 189 -4.41 1.22 -9.20
C LEU A 189 -5.03 1.64 -7.87
N ASP A 190 -4.55 2.71 -7.27
CA ASP A 190 -5.14 3.15 -6.03
C ASP A 190 -6.58 3.65 -6.22
N ALA A 191 -7.47 3.15 -5.37
CA ALA A 191 -8.88 3.47 -5.34
C ALA A 191 -9.28 4.11 -4.01
N SER A 192 -8.35 4.83 -3.36
CA SER A 192 -8.58 5.55 -2.10
C SER A 192 -9.16 4.61 -1.03
N HIS A 193 -10.31 4.94 -0.43
CA HIS A 193 -10.96 4.13 0.60
C HIS A 193 -12.49 4.34 0.57
N GLY A 194 -13.24 3.52 1.31
CA GLY A 194 -14.71 3.54 1.31
C GLY A 194 -15.32 4.89 1.71
N GLY A 195 -14.62 5.65 2.55
CA GLY A 195 -15.04 6.99 2.99
C GLY A 195 -14.88 8.08 1.95
N TRP A 196 -14.17 7.80 0.87
CA TRP A 196 -13.91 8.75 -0.20
C TRP A 196 -14.65 8.38 -1.47
N LEU A 197 -14.34 7.22 -2.07
CA LEU A 197 -14.92 6.78 -3.33
C LEU A 197 -16.06 5.77 -3.16
N GLY A 198 -16.29 5.30 -1.93
CA GLY A 198 -17.32 4.31 -1.63
C GLY A 198 -18.76 4.86 -1.50
N TRP A 199 -18.93 6.18 -1.51
CA TRP A 199 -20.26 6.81 -1.56
C TRP A 199 -21.01 6.41 -2.82
N ALA A 200 -22.33 6.19 -2.73
CA ALA A 200 -23.13 5.65 -3.82
C ALA A 200 -22.97 6.41 -5.16
N ASP A 201 -22.92 7.74 -5.10
CA ASP A 201 -22.76 8.59 -6.29
C ASP A 201 -21.32 8.60 -6.83
N ASN A 202 -20.32 8.27 -6.00
CA ASN A 202 -18.91 8.24 -6.39
C ASN A 202 -18.50 6.91 -7.04
N LEU A 203 -19.15 5.79 -6.69
CA LEU A 203 -18.85 4.46 -7.25
C LEU A 203 -18.85 4.41 -8.79
N PRO A 204 -19.90 4.88 -9.50
CA PRO A 204 -19.90 4.88 -10.96
C PRO A 204 -18.87 5.86 -11.56
N LEU A 205 -18.60 6.98 -10.88
CA LEU A 205 -17.62 7.98 -11.31
C LEU A 205 -16.19 7.45 -11.21
N ALA A 206 -15.87 6.76 -10.11
CA ALA A 206 -14.60 6.09 -9.90
C ALA A 206 -14.36 5.03 -10.98
N ALA A 207 -15.34 4.14 -11.22
CA ALA A 207 -15.24 3.13 -12.28
C ALA A 207 -15.01 3.72 -13.68
N ALA A 208 -15.68 4.83 -14.00
CA ALA A 208 -15.48 5.55 -15.26
C ALA A 208 -14.07 6.16 -15.36
N GLN A 209 -13.57 6.78 -14.29
CA GLN A 209 -12.23 7.37 -14.25
C GLN A 209 -11.13 6.30 -14.38
N PHE A 210 -11.28 5.13 -13.74
CA PHE A 210 -10.37 4.01 -13.94
C PHE A 210 -10.37 3.53 -15.39
N LYS A 211 -11.56 3.44 -16.01
CA LYS A 211 -11.71 3.03 -17.40
C LYS A 211 -11.00 3.98 -18.36
N GLU A 212 -11.14 5.29 -18.14
CA GLU A 212 -10.51 6.33 -18.94
C GLU A 212 -8.98 6.20 -18.92
N ILE A 213 -8.39 6.11 -17.72
CA ILE A 213 -6.93 5.99 -17.56
C ILE A 213 -6.39 4.69 -18.17
N ILE A 214 -7.06 3.57 -17.93
CA ILE A 214 -6.63 2.27 -18.49
C ILE A 214 -6.73 2.30 -20.01
N THR A 215 -7.79 2.89 -20.58
CA THR A 215 -7.92 3.05 -22.03
C THR A 215 -6.80 3.93 -22.60
N LEU A 216 -6.46 5.03 -21.93
CA LEU A 216 -5.36 5.92 -22.31
C LEU A 216 -4.00 5.20 -22.32
N SER A 217 -3.81 4.18 -21.49
CA SER A 217 -2.57 3.40 -21.44
C SER A 217 -2.37 2.47 -22.65
N GLY A 218 -3.43 2.19 -23.43
CA GLY A 218 -3.40 1.42 -24.67
C GLY A 218 -4.26 0.15 -24.66
N ASN A 219 -4.74 -0.27 -25.83
CA ASN A 219 -5.75 -1.34 -25.96
C ASN A 219 -5.31 -2.74 -25.47
N THR A 220 -4.01 -2.97 -25.28
CA THR A 220 -3.47 -4.27 -24.84
C THR A 220 -2.98 -4.26 -23.40
N THR A 221 -3.05 -3.13 -22.70
CA THR A 221 -2.60 -3.04 -21.32
C THR A 221 -3.61 -3.67 -20.39
N LYS A 222 -3.10 -4.18 -19.27
CA LYS A 222 -3.87 -4.79 -18.21
C LYS A 222 -3.38 -4.30 -16.87
N VAL A 223 -4.31 -4.26 -15.92
CA VAL A 223 -4.03 -4.12 -14.50
C VAL A 223 -4.58 -5.37 -13.82
N ARG A 224 -4.05 -5.73 -12.65
CA ARG A 224 -4.62 -6.82 -11.86
C ARG A 224 -5.93 -6.37 -11.22
N GLY A 225 -5.95 -5.14 -10.71
CA GLY A 225 -7.09 -4.60 -9.99
C GLY A 225 -6.75 -3.28 -9.32
N PHE A 226 -7.20 -3.11 -8.07
CA PHE A 226 -7.14 -1.86 -7.32
C PHE A 226 -6.60 -2.03 -5.90
N SER A 227 -6.00 -1.00 -5.32
CA SER A 227 -5.70 -0.96 -3.89
C SER A 227 -6.69 -0.08 -3.15
N THR A 228 -7.05 -0.45 -1.93
CA THR A 228 -7.90 0.38 -1.07
C THR A 228 -7.26 0.58 0.31
N ASN A 229 -7.71 1.62 1.00
CA ASN A 229 -7.34 1.98 2.37
C ASN A 229 -5.86 2.36 2.57
N VAL A 230 -5.09 2.55 1.50
CA VAL A 230 -3.65 2.87 1.59
C VAL A 230 -3.44 4.08 2.48
N SER A 231 -2.66 3.92 3.55
CA SER A 231 -2.42 4.96 4.57
C SER A 231 -3.64 5.45 5.35
N ASN A 232 -4.82 4.87 5.17
CA ASN A 232 -6.01 5.20 5.97
C ASN A 232 -6.16 4.20 7.13
N TYR A 233 -7.35 4.17 7.74
CA TYR A 233 -7.60 3.50 9.02
C TYR A 233 -8.88 2.66 9.02
N ASN A 234 -9.60 2.60 7.90
CA ASN A 234 -10.86 1.86 7.88
C ASN A 234 -10.59 0.38 8.23
N PRO A 235 -11.42 -0.23 9.08
CA PRO A 235 -11.36 -1.68 9.26
C PRO A 235 -11.74 -2.38 7.95
N PHE A 236 -11.18 -3.57 7.71
CA PHE A 236 -11.64 -4.41 6.61
C PHE A 236 -13.08 -4.86 6.83
N GLN A 237 -13.34 -5.46 8.00
CA GLN A 237 -14.69 -5.82 8.46
C GLN A 237 -14.92 -5.15 9.81
N ALA A 238 -15.77 -4.12 9.88
CA ALA A 238 -15.97 -3.41 11.14
C ALA A 238 -16.85 -4.23 12.10
N THR A 239 -16.41 -4.36 13.35
CA THR A 239 -17.24 -4.88 14.44
C THR A 239 -18.28 -3.86 14.91
N VAL A 240 -17.95 -2.57 14.79
CA VAL A 240 -18.80 -1.43 15.10
C VAL A 240 -18.82 -0.53 13.88
N ARG A 241 -20.01 -0.28 13.33
CA ARG A 241 -20.19 0.71 12.28
C ARG A 241 -20.20 2.11 12.89
N GLU A 242 -19.26 2.94 12.46
CA GLU A 242 -19.13 4.32 12.95
C GLU A 242 -20.24 5.21 12.41
N ASN A 243 -20.73 6.16 13.24
CA ASN A 243 -21.86 7.01 12.87
C ASN A 243 -21.59 7.89 11.64
N TYR A 244 -20.35 8.36 11.45
CA TYR A 244 -19.98 9.17 10.28
C TYR A 244 -20.06 8.40 8.95
N THR A 245 -20.26 7.08 8.99
CA THR A 245 -20.45 6.24 7.81
C THR A 245 -21.92 6.11 7.40
N GLU A 246 -22.84 6.82 8.07
CA GLU A 246 -24.26 6.81 7.75
C GLU A 246 -24.49 7.09 6.25
N TRP A 247 -25.45 6.38 5.64
CA TRP A 247 -25.80 6.43 4.21
C TRP A 247 -24.75 5.92 3.22
N ASN A 248 -23.49 5.78 3.61
CA ASN A 248 -22.48 5.20 2.74
C ASN A 248 -22.66 3.66 2.70
N PRO A 249 -22.81 3.04 1.52
CA PRO A 249 -22.87 1.57 1.41
C PRO A 249 -21.53 0.90 1.76
N SER A 250 -20.44 1.65 1.66
CA SER A 250 -19.04 1.22 1.81
C SER A 250 -18.45 1.61 3.17
N TRP A 251 -19.16 1.30 4.25
CA TRP A 251 -18.83 1.74 5.61
C TRP A 251 -17.61 1.05 6.24
N ASP A 252 -17.15 -0.04 5.63
CA ASP A 252 -15.84 -0.65 5.84
C ASP A 252 -15.27 -1.08 4.47
N GLU A 253 -14.04 -1.60 4.45
CA GLU A 253 -13.37 -1.89 3.17
C GLU A 253 -13.87 -3.18 2.49
N ASP A 254 -14.40 -4.14 3.24
CA ASP A 254 -15.07 -5.33 2.71
C ASP A 254 -16.33 -4.93 1.92
N HIS A 255 -17.14 -4.03 2.48
CA HIS A 255 -18.28 -3.45 1.79
C HIS A 255 -17.85 -2.54 0.64
N TYR A 256 -16.76 -1.78 0.77
CA TYR A 256 -16.28 -0.91 -0.31
C TYR A 256 -15.90 -1.71 -1.55
N THR A 257 -15.04 -2.72 -1.39
CA THR A 257 -14.59 -3.56 -2.50
C THR A 257 -15.77 -4.26 -3.18
N SER A 258 -16.75 -4.74 -2.40
CA SER A 258 -17.99 -5.34 -2.90
C SER A 258 -18.92 -4.34 -3.58
N SER A 259 -18.97 -3.09 -3.11
CA SER A 259 -19.82 -2.03 -3.70
C SER A 259 -19.26 -1.50 -5.02
N LEU A 260 -17.93 -1.42 -5.15
CA LEU A 260 -17.25 -0.93 -6.36
C LEU A 260 -17.17 -2.00 -7.47
N ALA A 261 -17.03 -3.28 -7.11
CA ALA A 261 -16.85 -4.37 -8.06
C ALA A 261 -17.87 -4.41 -9.22
N PRO A 262 -19.21 -4.28 -9.00
CA PRO A 262 -20.18 -4.31 -10.10
C PRO A 262 -20.00 -3.16 -11.10
N PHE A 263 -19.59 -1.98 -10.64
CA PHE A 263 -19.34 -0.83 -11.52
C PHE A 263 -18.08 -1.01 -12.35
N LEU A 264 -17.04 -1.63 -11.79
CA LEU A 264 -15.82 -2.00 -12.52
C LEU A 264 -16.12 -3.03 -13.60
N GLU A 265 -16.84 -4.10 -13.25
CA GLU A 265 -17.23 -5.16 -14.19
C GLU A 265 -18.10 -4.63 -15.33
N ALA A 266 -19.02 -3.70 -15.04
CA ALA A 266 -19.84 -3.03 -16.06
C ALA A 266 -19.00 -2.20 -17.05
N GLN A 267 -17.83 -1.71 -16.64
CA GLN A 267 -16.85 -1.03 -17.51
C GLN A 267 -15.89 -2.01 -18.23
N GLY A 268 -16.06 -3.32 -18.00
CA GLY A 268 -15.16 -4.37 -18.48
C GLY A 268 -13.79 -4.34 -17.83
N LEU A 269 -13.70 -3.84 -16.59
CA LEU A 269 -12.47 -3.79 -15.79
C LEU A 269 -12.39 -5.00 -14.85
N PRO A 270 -11.18 -5.41 -14.41
CA PRO A 270 -11.04 -6.44 -13.40
C PRO A 270 -11.55 -5.95 -12.04
N ALA A 271 -12.34 -6.75 -11.34
CA ALA A 271 -12.72 -6.50 -9.95
C ALA A 271 -11.84 -7.34 -9.00
N ARG A 272 -10.60 -6.91 -8.80
CA ARG A 272 -9.68 -7.51 -7.82
C ARG A 272 -9.08 -6.44 -6.94
N PHE A 273 -8.88 -6.74 -5.66
CA PHE A 273 -8.43 -5.75 -4.70
C PHE A 273 -7.31 -6.26 -3.81
N ILE A 274 -6.43 -5.36 -3.39
CA ILE A 274 -5.67 -5.50 -2.16
C ILE A 274 -6.10 -4.38 -1.21
N THR A 275 -6.18 -4.67 0.08
CA THR A 275 -6.64 -3.68 1.07
C THR A 275 -5.59 -3.51 2.15
N ASP A 276 -5.17 -2.26 2.37
CA ASP A 276 -4.24 -1.91 3.44
C ASP A 276 -4.94 -2.07 4.80
N GLN A 277 -4.31 -2.81 5.71
CA GLN A 277 -4.70 -2.97 7.11
C GLN A 277 -3.50 -2.72 8.03
N SER A 278 -2.52 -1.95 7.57
CA SER A 278 -1.35 -1.55 8.38
C SER A 278 -1.75 -0.85 9.67
N ARG A 279 -2.79 -0.01 9.61
CA ARG A 279 -3.35 0.73 10.73
C ARG A 279 -4.86 0.64 10.67
N VAL A 280 -5.50 0.36 11.80
CA VAL A 280 -6.96 0.32 11.94
C VAL A 280 -7.34 1.17 13.13
N HIS A 281 -8.26 2.11 12.95
CA HIS A 281 -8.72 2.95 14.05
C HIS A 281 -9.53 2.11 15.05
N LEU A 282 -9.46 2.45 16.34
CA LEU A 282 -10.38 1.86 17.32
C LEU A 282 -11.76 2.56 17.23
N PRO A 283 -12.84 1.94 17.76
CA PRO A 283 -14.15 2.57 17.78
C PRO A 283 -14.13 3.95 18.45
N GLY A 284 -14.70 4.95 17.77
CA GLY A 284 -14.78 6.34 18.24
C GLY A 284 -13.48 7.15 18.12
N ALA A 285 -12.42 6.60 17.50
CA ALA A 285 -11.14 7.30 17.33
C ALA A 285 -11.20 8.45 16.30
N ARG A 286 -12.24 8.50 15.47
CA ARG A 286 -12.51 9.60 14.53
C ARG A 286 -13.86 10.22 14.82
N ALA A 287 -13.92 11.54 14.83
CA ALA A 287 -15.17 12.29 14.82
C ALA A 287 -15.72 12.39 13.39
N GLU A 288 -14.84 12.51 12.41
CA GLU A 288 -15.17 12.65 10.99
C GLU A 288 -14.37 11.67 10.13
N TRP A 289 -14.98 11.14 9.08
CA TRP A 289 -14.31 10.15 8.23
C TRP A 289 -13.08 10.72 7.50
N GLY A 290 -13.08 12.03 7.25
CA GLY A 290 -11.98 12.76 6.62
C GLY A 290 -10.76 12.95 7.51
N GLU A 291 -10.79 12.53 8.79
CA GLU A 291 -9.60 12.55 9.64
C GLU A 291 -8.63 11.43 9.24
N TRP A 292 -7.43 11.82 8.80
CA TRP A 292 -6.43 10.92 8.22
C TRP A 292 -5.03 11.04 8.85
N CYS A 293 -4.71 12.16 9.50
CA CYS A 293 -3.35 12.38 9.99
C CYS A 293 -3.18 11.77 11.38
N ASN A 294 -2.29 10.77 11.53
CA ASN A 294 -1.91 10.12 12.79
C ASN A 294 -3.12 9.84 13.73
N VAL A 295 -4.17 9.22 13.19
CA VAL A 295 -5.43 8.97 13.91
C VAL A 295 -5.19 8.15 15.16
N SER A 296 -5.79 8.55 16.29
CA SER A 296 -5.59 7.93 17.59
C SER A 296 -6.90 7.88 18.39
N PRO A 297 -7.20 6.77 19.10
CA PRO A 297 -6.39 5.56 19.19
C PRO A 297 -6.53 4.64 17.96
N SER A 298 -5.42 4.01 17.57
CA SER A 298 -5.35 3.04 16.46
C SER A 298 -4.50 1.84 16.86
N GLY A 299 -4.70 0.72 16.15
CA GLY A 299 -3.93 -0.52 16.30
C GLY A 299 -3.30 -0.98 14.99
N LEU A 300 -2.30 -1.85 15.07
CA LEU A 300 -1.88 -2.66 13.91
C LEU A 300 -3.05 -3.56 13.50
N GLY A 301 -3.45 -3.52 12.23
CA GLY A 301 -4.51 -4.41 11.74
C GLY A 301 -4.03 -5.82 11.43
N ARG A 302 -4.90 -6.61 10.80
CA ARG A 302 -4.57 -7.98 10.39
C ARG A 302 -3.38 -7.95 9.41
N PRO A 303 -2.30 -8.74 9.63
CA PRO A 303 -1.21 -8.90 8.67
C PRO A 303 -1.67 -9.50 7.34
N GLN A 304 -0.72 -9.75 6.42
CA GLN A 304 -1.03 -10.33 5.12
C GLN A 304 -1.92 -11.59 5.23
N ALA A 305 -3.08 -11.56 4.58
CA ALA A 305 -4.06 -12.65 4.61
C ALA A 305 -4.76 -12.77 3.25
N THR A 306 -4.80 -13.98 2.68
CA THR A 306 -5.51 -14.29 1.42
C THR A 306 -6.86 -14.97 1.64
N ASP A 307 -7.15 -15.35 2.88
CA ASP A 307 -8.41 -15.91 3.38
C ASP A 307 -9.33 -14.78 3.88
N THR A 308 -9.61 -13.84 2.98
CA THR A 308 -10.36 -12.60 3.27
C THR A 308 -11.86 -12.86 3.47
N GLY A 309 -12.39 -13.95 2.94
CA GLY A 309 -13.83 -14.21 2.88
C GLY A 309 -14.56 -13.43 1.77
N ASN A 310 -13.87 -12.55 1.04
CA ASN A 310 -14.40 -11.77 -0.07
C ASN A 310 -13.68 -12.17 -1.37
N GLU A 311 -14.44 -12.66 -2.35
CA GLU A 311 -13.88 -13.15 -3.61
C GLU A 311 -13.19 -12.07 -4.45
N TYR A 312 -13.52 -10.79 -4.24
CA TYR A 312 -12.88 -9.68 -4.93
C TYR A 312 -11.52 -9.33 -4.33
N VAL A 313 -11.21 -9.75 -3.10
CA VAL A 313 -9.99 -9.32 -2.39
C VAL A 313 -8.92 -10.40 -2.50
N ASP A 314 -7.85 -10.11 -3.24
CA ASP A 314 -6.69 -10.98 -3.39
C ASP A 314 -5.92 -11.14 -2.07
N SER A 315 -5.73 -10.06 -1.32
CA SER A 315 -5.02 -10.10 -0.03
C SER A 315 -5.31 -8.84 0.80
N LEU A 316 -5.41 -9.01 2.12
CA LEU A 316 -5.06 -7.94 3.05
C LEU A 316 -3.54 -7.76 3.02
N VAL A 317 -3.06 -6.54 3.16
CA VAL A 317 -1.64 -6.19 3.10
C VAL A 317 -1.35 -5.02 4.04
N TRP A 318 -0.08 -4.79 4.35
CA TRP A 318 0.37 -3.54 4.98
C TRP A 318 1.09 -2.70 3.92
N VAL A 319 0.44 -1.63 3.46
CA VAL A 319 1.01 -0.74 2.44
C VAL A 319 1.77 0.39 3.11
N LYS A 320 1.10 1.22 3.92
CA LYS A 320 1.76 2.24 4.75
C LYS A 320 2.61 1.55 5.83
N PRO A 321 3.90 1.90 6.01
CA PRO A 321 4.69 1.40 7.13
C PRO A 321 4.16 1.99 8.45
N PRO A 322 3.59 1.17 9.35
CA PRO A 322 3.02 1.67 10.59
C PRO A 322 4.10 2.32 11.47
N GLY A 323 3.95 3.62 11.74
CA GLY A 323 4.89 4.40 12.55
C GLY A 323 5.68 5.49 11.81
N GLU A 324 5.66 5.47 10.48
CA GLU A 324 6.06 6.65 9.72
C GLU A 324 4.93 7.68 9.79
N SER A 325 5.20 8.85 10.38
CA SER A 325 4.19 9.90 10.59
C SER A 325 3.50 10.29 9.28
N ASP A 326 2.23 10.66 9.38
CA ASP A 326 1.46 11.21 8.25
C ASP A 326 1.71 12.72 8.04
N GLY A 327 2.25 13.41 9.05
CA GLY A 327 2.41 14.86 9.08
C GLY A 327 2.46 15.39 10.51
N GLN A 328 2.69 16.68 10.70
CA GLN A 328 2.73 17.32 12.03
C GLN A 328 1.32 17.62 12.55
N CYS A 329 0.46 16.60 12.62
CA CYS A 329 -0.97 16.71 12.94
C CYS A 329 -1.52 15.44 13.63
N GLY A 330 -2.77 15.51 14.09
CA GLY A 330 -3.51 14.38 14.67
C GLY A 330 -3.17 14.11 16.13
N LEU A 331 -2.01 13.50 16.36
CA LEU A 331 -1.52 13.18 17.70
C LEU A 331 -0.45 14.19 18.14
N GLU A 332 -0.54 14.63 19.39
CA GLU A 332 0.47 15.54 19.97
C GLU A 332 1.88 14.94 19.87
N GLY A 333 2.85 15.76 19.46
CA GLY A 333 4.23 15.32 19.25
C GLY A 333 4.50 14.65 17.90
N ALA A 334 3.52 14.59 16.99
CA ALA A 334 3.70 14.06 15.65
C ALA A 334 4.85 14.77 14.88
N PRO A 335 5.87 14.03 14.40
CA PRO A 335 6.93 14.60 13.60
C PRO A 335 6.50 14.80 12.13
N PRO A 336 7.33 15.44 11.28
CA PRO A 336 7.04 15.57 9.84
C PRO A 336 6.73 14.24 9.16
N ALA A 337 6.00 14.29 8.05
CA ALA A 337 5.60 13.11 7.29
C ALA A 337 6.81 12.21 6.93
N GLY A 338 6.66 10.90 7.09
CA GLY A 338 7.70 9.90 6.83
C GLY A 338 8.74 9.74 7.96
N VAL A 339 8.78 10.66 8.93
CA VAL A 339 9.67 10.55 10.10
C VAL A 339 9.10 9.54 11.11
N TRP A 340 10.00 8.80 11.77
CA TRP A 340 9.60 7.80 12.76
C TRP A 340 8.92 8.42 13.99
N PHE A 341 7.73 7.94 14.33
CA PHE A 341 6.94 8.40 15.47
C PHE A 341 6.78 7.28 16.50
N ASN A 342 7.78 7.12 17.38
CA ASN A 342 7.88 5.96 18.27
C ASN A 342 6.68 5.77 19.22
N GLU A 343 6.17 6.84 19.81
CA GLU A 343 5.00 6.75 20.71
C GLU A 343 3.74 6.30 19.99
N TYR A 344 3.58 6.71 18.73
CA TYR A 344 2.49 6.21 17.89
C TYR A 344 2.62 4.71 17.64
N VAL A 345 3.83 4.21 17.38
CA VAL A 345 4.05 2.76 17.17
C VAL A 345 3.77 1.95 18.42
N LYS A 346 4.15 2.46 19.60
CA LYS A 346 3.82 1.80 20.87
C LYS A 346 2.31 1.61 21.02
N MET A 347 1.53 2.67 20.77
CA MET A 347 0.07 2.61 20.75
C MET A 347 -0.44 1.58 19.73
N LEU A 348 0.11 1.56 18.51
CA LEU A 348 -0.29 0.59 17.49
C LEU A 348 -0.04 -0.86 17.91
N VAL A 349 1.12 -1.14 18.55
CA VAL A 349 1.51 -2.49 19.02
C VAL A 349 0.65 -2.94 20.20
N GLU A 350 0.39 -2.05 21.15
CA GLU A 350 -0.47 -2.32 22.30
C GLU A 350 -1.89 -2.71 21.83
N ASN A 351 -2.41 -2.02 20.83
CA ASN A 351 -3.74 -2.23 20.24
C ASN A 351 -3.75 -3.18 19.03
N ALA A 352 -2.68 -3.95 18.81
CA ALA A 352 -2.55 -4.79 17.63
C ALA A 352 -3.63 -5.89 17.55
N HIS A 353 -4.07 -6.18 16.33
CA HIS A 353 -4.95 -7.30 15.98
C HIS A 353 -4.38 -8.63 16.52
N GLU A 354 -5.27 -9.57 16.85
CA GLU A 354 -4.90 -10.85 17.47
C GLU A 354 -3.92 -11.68 16.61
N ASP A 355 -4.02 -11.57 15.29
CA ASP A 355 -3.08 -12.19 14.34
C ASP A 355 -1.65 -11.62 14.38
N VAL A 356 -1.40 -10.50 15.08
CA VAL A 356 -0.05 -10.05 15.44
C VAL A 356 0.41 -10.82 16.68
N VAL A 357 0.67 -12.11 16.45
CA VAL A 357 1.05 -13.05 17.52
C VAL A 357 2.45 -12.69 18.05
N PRO A 358 2.65 -12.56 19.37
CA PRO A 358 3.97 -12.29 19.94
C PRO A 358 5.00 -13.35 19.55
N ALA A 359 6.22 -12.92 19.20
CA ALA A 359 7.32 -13.83 18.91
C ALA A 359 7.62 -14.76 20.12
N GLU A 360 8.19 -15.93 19.84
CA GLU A 360 8.55 -16.90 20.89
C GLU A 360 9.64 -16.37 21.84
N SER A 361 10.47 -15.44 21.38
CA SER A 361 11.57 -14.86 22.15
C SER A 361 11.78 -13.38 21.84
N LEU A 362 12.55 -12.71 22.71
CA LEU A 362 13.04 -11.34 22.51
C LEU A 362 14.24 -11.27 21.55
N GLU A 363 14.88 -12.40 21.26
CA GLU A 363 16.03 -12.45 20.38
C GLU A 363 15.63 -12.14 18.94
N ARG A 364 16.51 -11.45 18.21
CA ARG A 364 16.30 -11.23 16.79
C ARG A 364 16.38 -12.55 16.03
N THR A 365 15.62 -12.62 14.94
CA THR A 365 15.73 -13.70 13.96
C THR A 365 17.16 -13.83 13.46
N THR A 366 17.82 -14.96 13.75
CA THR A 366 19.24 -15.22 13.42
C THR A 366 19.45 -15.72 11.99
N LYS A 367 18.50 -15.48 11.08
CA LYS A 367 18.62 -15.93 9.69
C LYS A 367 19.72 -15.14 8.98
N SER A 368 20.54 -15.82 8.18
CA SER A 368 21.68 -15.22 7.47
C SER A 368 21.30 -14.12 6.46
N TRP A 369 20.04 -14.10 6.01
CA TRP A 369 19.48 -13.04 5.15
C TRP A 369 18.93 -11.85 5.93
N TRP A 370 18.76 -11.98 7.25
CA TRP A 370 18.38 -10.87 8.10
C TRP A 370 19.57 -9.92 8.25
N PRO A 371 19.39 -8.61 8.07
CA PRO A 371 20.47 -7.66 8.22
C PRO A 371 20.99 -7.64 9.67
N GLN A 372 22.31 -7.67 9.80
CA GLN A 372 23.00 -7.48 11.07
C GLN A 372 23.12 -5.97 11.30
N TYR A 373 22.20 -5.40 12.09
CA TYR A 373 22.22 -3.98 12.47
C TYR A 373 22.71 -3.77 13.89
#